data_AF-W2U097-F1
#
_entry.id   AF-W2U097-F1
#
_cell.length_a   1.000
_cell.length_b   1.000
_cell.length_c   1.000
_cell.angle_alpha   90.00
_cell.angle_beta   90.00
_cell.angle_gamma   90.00
#
_symmetry.space_group_name_H-M   'P 1'
#
loop_
_entity.id
_entity.type
_entity.pdbx_description
1 polymer ?
#
loop_
_entity_poly.entity_id
_entity_poly.type
_entity_poly.pdbx_seq_one_letter_code
_entity_poly.pdbx_strand_id
1 'polypeptide(L)'
;MNVGNWIMEQKDVLPRHNKLILDAVFRKNIIDLGSVSECKAKTLSGFVLLSPSEQAQCLAAGMRYLKGSEDDHTVLLTLWIIADLDTPKGLKLVHNAMRHLELGIVVNPTSEDRSCQANSMSSLVHAALKLLPHNFAKQFITNLIKLKDVDHSDIPNLDGFIGEETIWKHFNKERMILGCDQIKKDSL
;
A
#
# COMPACT_ATOMS: atom_id res chain seq x y z
N MET A 1 -0.97 15.50 -46.95
CA MET A 1 -1.15 14.74 -45.69
C MET A 1 0.23 14.40 -45.16
N ASN A 2 0.55 14.79 -43.92
CA ASN A 2 1.87 14.50 -43.33
C ASN A 2 1.85 13.07 -42.78
N VAL A 3 2.75 12.21 -43.24
CA VAL A 3 2.84 10.80 -42.82
C VAL A 3 3.04 10.68 -41.31
N GLY A 4 3.78 11.62 -40.69
CA GLY A 4 3.95 11.67 -39.24
C GLY A 4 2.64 11.88 -38.49
N ASN A 5 1.78 12.79 -38.97
CA ASN A 5 0.46 13.02 -38.36
C ASN A 5 -0.42 11.78 -38.50
N TRP A 6 -0.40 11.15 -39.67
CA TRP A 6 -1.14 9.90 -39.88
C TRP A 6 -0.69 8.81 -38.91
N ILE A 7 0.62 8.64 -38.67
CA ILE A 7 1.13 7.67 -37.68
C ILE A 7 0.63 8.01 -36.27
N MET A 8 0.69 9.28 -35.86
CA MET A 8 0.27 9.70 -34.52
C MET A 8 -1.25 9.57 -34.28
N GLU A 9 -2.04 9.56 -35.35
CA GLU A 9 -3.50 9.40 -35.31
C GLU A 9 -3.95 7.92 -35.32
N GLN A 10 -3.02 6.96 -35.37
CA GLN A 10 -3.37 5.54 -35.31
C GLN A 10 -3.91 5.16 -33.94
N LYS A 11 -4.89 4.23 -33.92
CA LYS A 11 -5.63 3.83 -32.70
C LYS A 11 -4.74 3.29 -31.58
N ASP A 12 -3.62 2.66 -31.94
CA ASP A 12 -2.72 2.00 -31.00
C ASP A 12 -1.58 2.90 -30.51
N VAL A 13 -1.52 4.15 -30.99
CA VAL A 13 -0.50 5.10 -30.54
C VAL A 13 -0.93 5.72 -29.22
N LEU A 14 -0.16 5.43 -28.18
CA LEU A 14 -0.38 6.00 -26.85
C LEU A 14 0.12 7.45 -26.79
N PRO A 15 -0.62 8.35 -26.13
CA PRO A 15 -0.25 9.77 -26.04
C PRO A 15 0.98 10.02 -25.17
N ARG A 16 1.31 9.09 -24.25
CA ARG A 16 2.48 9.17 -23.38
C ARG A 16 3.11 7.80 -23.19
N HIS A 17 4.37 7.67 -23.60
CA HIS A 17 5.16 6.47 -23.35
C HIS A 17 5.58 6.40 -21.88
N ASN A 18 5.18 5.33 -21.17
CA ASN A 18 5.71 5.00 -19.85
C ASN A 18 6.75 3.90 -19.99
N LYS A 19 8.04 4.28 -19.98
CA LYS A 19 9.18 3.37 -20.10
C LYS A 19 9.16 2.22 -19.10
N LEU A 20 8.67 2.46 -17.87
CA LEU A 20 8.62 1.42 -16.84
C LEU A 20 7.62 0.29 -17.16
N ILE A 21 6.60 0.58 -17.97
CA ILE A 21 5.54 -0.39 -18.34
C ILE A 21 5.82 -0.98 -19.72
N LEU A 22 6.22 -0.13 -20.67
CA LEU A 22 6.20 -0.42 -22.09
C LEU A 22 7.58 -0.70 -22.70
N ASP A 23 8.68 -0.45 -21.97
CA ASP A 23 9.98 -0.88 -22.48
C ASP A 23 10.03 -2.42 -22.50
N ALA A 24 10.47 -2.98 -23.62
CA ALA A 24 10.69 -4.41 -23.78
C ALA A 24 11.94 -4.82 -22.99
N VAL A 25 11.82 -4.86 -21.66
CA VAL A 25 12.90 -5.32 -20.80
C VAL A 25 13.08 -6.82 -21.07
N PHE A 26 14.25 -7.22 -21.57
CA PHE A 26 14.61 -8.63 -21.81
C PHE A 26 14.47 -9.52 -20.55
N ARG A 27 14.38 -8.89 -19.36
CA ARG A 27 14.09 -9.52 -18.08
C ARG A 27 12.92 -8.82 -17.43
N LYS A 28 11.76 -9.46 -17.38
CA LYS A 28 10.68 -9.05 -16.48
C LYS A 28 11.06 -9.51 -15.07
N ASN A 29 11.01 -8.61 -14.10
CA ASN A 29 11.12 -8.97 -12.69
C ASN A 29 9.78 -9.55 -12.26
N ILE A 30 9.62 -10.87 -12.40
CA ILE A 30 8.40 -11.58 -12.04
C ILE A 30 8.61 -12.18 -10.66
N ILE A 31 7.71 -11.83 -9.74
CA ILE A 31 7.61 -12.46 -8.43
C ILE A 31 6.59 -13.59 -8.57
N ASP A 32 6.99 -14.80 -8.17
CA ASP A 32 6.11 -15.96 -8.19
C ASP A 32 5.22 -15.96 -6.93
N LEU A 33 3.92 -15.77 -7.14
CA LEU A 33 2.87 -15.83 -6.12
C LEU A 33 2.07 -17.15 -6.17
N GLY A 34 2.55 -18.15 -6.92
CA GLY A 34 1.86 -19.42 -7.12
C GLY A 34 2.01 -20.43 -5.98
N SER A 35 2.82 -20.14 -4.95
CA SER A 35 2.98 -21.02 -3.80
C SER A 35 1.68 -21.04 -2.98
N VAL A 36 1.15 -22.23 -2.70
CA VAL A 36 -0.05 -22.42 -1.88
C VAL A 36 0.27 -22.85 -0.45
N SER A 37 1.54 -22.86 -0.06
CA SER A 37 1.93 -23.22 1.31
C SER A 37 1.53 -22.13 2.30
N GLU A 38 1.04 -22.53 3.47
CA GLU A 38 0.80 -21.61 4.58
C GLU A 38 2.09 -20.88 5.00
N CYS A 39 1.93 -19.64 5.48
CA CYS A 39 3.06 -18.88 5.99
C CYS A 39 3.63 -19.52 7.26
N LYS A 40 4.82 -20.13 7.14
CA LYS A 40 5.50 -20.82 8.25
C LYS A 40 6.13 -19.86 9.27
N ALA A 41 6.39 -18.61 8.86
CA ALA A 41 7.10 -17.64 9.68
C ALA A 41 6.17 -16.84 10.60
N LYS A 42 6.22 -17.14 11.90
CA LYS A 42 5.53 -16.34 12.93
C LYS A 42 6.34 -15.10 13.34
N THR A 43 7.67 -15.22 13.42
CA THR A 43 8.59 -14.15 13.82
C THR A 43 9.33 -13.55 12.62
N LEU A 44 9.90 -12.35 12.80
CA LEU A 44 10.76 -11.70 11.81
C LEU A 44 11.97 -12.59 11.44
N SER A 45 12.66 -13.16 12.43
CA SER A 45 13.80 -14.04 12.20
C SER A 45 13.46 -15.28 11.38
N GLY A 46 12.25 -15.85 11.58
CA GLY A 46 11.78 -16.97 10.77
C GLY A 46 11.46 -16.58 9.33
N PHE A 47 11.02 -15.34 9.10
CA PHE A 47 10.68 -14.82 7.77
C PHE A 47 11.92 -14.64 6.89
N VAL A 48 13.01 -14.13 7.46
CA VAL A 48 14.29 -13.93 6.74
C VAL A 48 14.86 -15.26 6.20
N LEU A 49 14.57 -16.38 6.86
CA LEU A 49 15.07 -17.71 6.47
C LEU A 49 14.26 -18.37 5.34
N LEU A 50 13.12 -17.80 4.96
CA LEU A 50 12.26 -18.34 3.90
C LEU A 50 12.84 -18.07 2.51
N SER A 51 12.47 -18.92 1.55
CA SER A 51 12.75 -18.66 0.13
C SER A 51 11.94 -17.46 -0.39
N PRO A 52 12.36 -16.78 -1.48
CA PRO A 52 11.62 -15.62 -2.01
C PRO A 52 10.14 -15.90 -2.34
N SER A 53 9.83 -17.11 -2.82
CA SER A 53 8.43 -17.52 -3.09
C SER A 53 7.62 -17.71 -1.80
N GLU A 54 8.23 -18.28 -0.75
CA GLU A 54 7.57 -18.42 0.56
C GLU A 54 7.41 -17.05 1.26
N GLN A 55 8.37 -16.13 1.10
CA GLN A 55 8.25 -14.75 1.59
C GLN A 55 7.11 -14.02 0.89
N ALA A 56 7.06 -14.08 -0.44
CA ALA A 56 6.00 -13.47 -1.23
C ALA A 56 4.61 -14.02 -0.86
N GLN A 57 4.50 -15.33 -0.62
CA GLN A 57 3.27 -15.95 -0.17
C GLN A 57 2.87 -15.54 1.25
N CYS A 58 3.84 -15.42 2.17
CA CYS A 58 3.60 -14.87 3.51
C CYS A 58 3.06 -13.44 3.45
N LEU A 59 3.61 -12.59 2.60
CA LEU A 59 3.11 -11.24 2.38
C LEU A 59 1.70 -11.24 1.77
N ALA A 60 1.46 -12.12 0.78
CA ALA A 60 0.16 -12.29 0.14
C ALA A 60 -0.94 -12.65 1.14
N ALA A 61 -0.67 -13.62 2.03
CA ALA A 61 -1.62 -14.09 3.03
C ALA A 61 -2.01 -13.01 4.05
N GLY A 62 -1.11 -12.06 4.33
CA GLY A 62 -1.34 -10.96 5.27
C GLY A 62 -1.93 -9.69 4.66
N MET A 63 -2.10 -9.65 3.34
CA MET A 63 -2.50 -8.48 2.57
C MET A 63 -3.98 -8.16 2.76
N ARG A 64 -4.29 -6.88 3.00
CA ARG A 64 -5.67 -6.37 3.01
C ARG A 64 -5.83 -5.31 1.92
N TYR A 65 -6.83 -5.49 1.07
CA TYR A 65 -7.12 -4.56 -0.03
C TYR A 65 -8.02 -3.42 0.44
N LEU A 66 -7.71 -2.19 0.05
CA LEU A 66 -8.59 -1.05 0.25
C LEU A 66 -9.70 -1.08 -0.80
N LYS A 67 -10.91 -1.43 -0.35
CA LYS A 67 -12.11 -1.51 -1.20
C LYS A 67 -13.07 -0.36 -0.93
N GLY A 68 -13.93 -0.06 -1.90
CA GLY A 68 -14.98 0.95 -1.75
C GLY A 68 -16.19 0.46 -0.95
N SER A 69 -16.44 -0.85 -0.96
CA SER A 69 -17.54 -1.53 -0.27
C SER A 69 -17.02 -2.70 0.56
N GLU A 70 -17.78 -3.07 1.58
CA GLU A 70 -17.56 -4.31 2.34
C GLU A 70 -18.11 -5.55 1.61
N ASP A 71 -18.86 -5.35 0.50
CA ASP A 71 -19.38 -6.46 -0.29
C ASP A 71 -18.23 -7.28 -0.91
N ASP A 72 -18.22 -8.57 -0.61
CA ASP A 72 -17.28 -9.55 -1.18
C ASP A 72 -17.59 -9.78 -2.66
N HIS A 73 -17.01 -8.92 -3.50
CA HIS A 73 -16.93 -9.14 -4.94
C HIS A 73 -15.49 -9.45 -5.35
N THR A 74 -15.36 -10.29 -6.38
CA THR A 74 -14.06 -10.63 -6.95
C THR A 74 -13.55 -9.42 -7.74
N VAL A 75 -12.48 -8.81 -7.25
CA VAL A 75 -11.79 -7.73 -7.97
C VAL A 75 -11.01 -8.37 -9.12
N LEU A 76 -11.35 -8.03 -10.35
CA LEU A 76 -10.70 -8.60 -11.56
C LEU A 76 -9.20 -8.25 -11.67
N LEU A 77 -8.73 -7.26 -10.90
CA LEU A 77 -7.33 -6.84 -10.88
C LEU A 77 -6.87 -6.59 -9.44
N THR A 78 -5.92 -7.38 -8.97
CA THR A 78 -5.22 -7.13 -7.70
C THR A 78 -4.00 -6.28 -7.97
N LEU A 79 -4.01 -5.00 -7.56
CA LEU A 79 -2.82 -4.15 -7.59
C LEU A 79 -2.22 -4.05 -6.18
N TRP A 80 -0.92 -4.26 -6.07
CA TRP A 80 -0.17 -3.96 -4.85
C TRP A 80 0.76 -2.78 -5.08
N ILE A 81 0.82 -1.90 -4.09
CA ILE A 81 1.74 -0.77 -4.08
C ILE A 81 2.73 -0.96 -2.97
N ILE A 82 4.00 -1.00 -3.35
CA ILE A 82 5.14 -1.05 -2.44
C ILE A 82 5.72 0.36 -2.43
N ALA A 83 5.68 1.04 -1.29
CA ALA A 83 6.13 2.42 -1.20
C ALA A 83 6.58 2.82 0.21
N ASP A 84 7.49 3.80 0.26
CA ASP A 84 7.83 4.52 1.48
C ASP A 84 6.78 5.62 1.75
N LEU A 85 5.88 5.35 2.69
CA LEU A 85 4.79 6.26 3.07
C LEU A 85 5.25 7.46 3.90
N ASP A 86 6.48 7.46 4.39
CA ASP A 86 7.01 8.61 5.10
C ASP A 86 7.58 9.67 4.14
N THR A 87 7.74 9.34 2.86
CA THR A 87 8.18 10.26 1.80
C THR A 87 7.02 10.87 1.00
N PRO A 88 7.14 12.13 0.52
CA PRO A 88 6.13 12.74 -0.36
C PRO A 88 5.88 11.96 -1.66
N LYS A 89 6.93 11.31 -2.20
CA LYS A 89 6.82 10.54 -3.44
C LYS A 89 5.98 9.28 -3.25
N GLY A 90 6.19 8.54 -2.15
CA GLY A 90 5.41 7.34 -1.84
C GLY A 90 3.95 7.66 -1.53
N LEU A 91 3.69 8.73 -0.77
CA LEU A 91 2.32 9.20 -0.51
C LEU A 91 1.58 9.58 -1.79
N LYS A 92 2.24 10.34 -2.67
CA LYS A 92 1.66 10.72 -3.96
C LYS A 92 1.35 9.50 -4.84
N LEU A 93 2.20 8.47 -4.82
CA LEU A 93 1.97 7.22 -5.54
C LEU A 93 0.71 6.51 -5.04
N VAL A 94 0.61 6.33 -3.73
CA VAL A 94 -0.54 5.67 -3.08
C VAL A 94 -1.83 6.45 -3.31
N HIS A 95 -1.81 7.77 -3.12
CA HIS A 95 -2.97 8.63 -3.35
C HIS A 95 -3.49 8.55 -4.78
N ASN A 96 -2.60 8.61 -5.76
CA ASN A 96 -2.98 8.54 -7.16
C ASN A 96 -3.59 7.18 -7.50
N ALA A 97 -3.09 6.09 -6.93
CA ALA A 97 -3.62 4.77 -7.20
C ALA A 97 -4.95 4.50 -6.50
N MET A 98 -5.11 4.93 -5.24
CA MET A 98 -6.36 4.75 -4.47
C MET A 98 -7.57 5.43 -5.13
N ARG A 99 -7.33 6.42 -6.00
CA ARG A 99 -8.37 7.09 -6.80
C ARG A 99 -8.90 6.23 -7.95
N HIS A 100 -8.11 5.29 -8.45
CA HIS A 100 -8.42 4.57 -9.69
C HIS A 100 -8.70 3.09 -9.46
N LEU A 101 -8.12 2.49 -8.41
CA LEU A 101 -8.11 1.05 -8.20
C LEU A 101 -8.30 0.69 -6.74
N GLU A 102 -8.88 -0.48 -6.51
CA GLU A 102 -8.76 -1.18 -5.23
C GLU A 102 -7.37 -1.81 -5.16
N LEU A 103 -6.68 -1.63 -4.03
CA LEU A 103 -5.26 -1.97 -3.94
C LEU A 103 -4.84 -2.43 -2.55
N GLY A 104 -3.83 -3.29 -2.51
CA GLY A 104 -3.06 -3.59 -1.31
C GLY A 104 -1.89 -2.62 -1.17
N ILE A 105 -1.51 -2.28 0.06
CA ILE A 105 -0.35 -1.44 0.36
C ILE A 105 0.65 -2.27 1.15
N VAL A 106 1.88 -2.33 0.67
CA VAL A 106 3.06 -2.85 1.37
C VAL A 106 3.91 -1.67 1.77
N VAL A 107 4.18 -1.55 3.06
CA VAL A 107 4.90 -0.41 3.63
C VAL A 107 6.38 -0.72 3.57
N ASN A 108 7.09 -0.11 2.62
CA ASN A 108 8.54 -0.31 2.43
C ASN A 108 9.29 0.99 2.72
N PRO A 109 9.55 1.30 4.00
CA PRO A 109 10.20 2.53 4.41
C PRO A 109 11.71 2.51 4.21
N THR A 110 12.28 3.69 3.93
CA THR A 110 13.75 3.88 3.90
C THR A 110 14.38 3.81 5.30
N SER A 111 13.60 4.12 6.35
CA SER A 111 14.06 4.12 7.75
C SER A 111 13.00 3.46 8.64
N GLU A 112 13.24 2.20 9.00
CA GLU A 112 12.36 1.45 9.90
C GLU A 112 12.13 2.19 11.23
N ASP A 113 13.18 2.73 11.85
CA ASP A 113 13.07 3.42 13.14
C ASP A 113 12.11 4.60 13.11
N ARG A 114 12.14 5.40 12.03
CA ARG A 114 11.19 6.50 11.84
C ARG A 114 9.78 5.97 11.59
N SER A 115 9.66 4.95 10.76
CA SER A 115 8.37 4.36 10.38
C SER A 115 7.70 3.59 11.51
N CYS A 116 8.46 3.10 12.49
CA CYS A 116 7.94 2.45 13.69
C CYS A 116 7.41 3.44 14.75
N GLN A 117 7.65 4.75 14.60
CA GLN A 117 7.10 5.74 15.53
C GLN A 117 5.57 5.74 15.47
N ALA A 118 4.90 5.86 16.62
CA ALA A 118 3.45 5.65 16.75
C ALA A 118 2.57 6.55 15.86
N ASN A 119 3.08 7.72 15.46
CA ASN A 119 2.37 8.70 14.63
C ASN A 119 3.04 8.91 13.26
N SER A 120 3.97 8.03 12.85
CA SER A 120 4.48 8.05 11.49
C SER A 120 3.36 7.71 10.48
N MET A 121 3.53 8.10 9.21
CA MET A 121 2.54 7.73 8.20
C MET A 121 2.49 6.21 8.01
N SER A 122 3.66 5.59 7.99
CA SER A 122 3.81 4.14 7.85
C SER A 122 3.07 3.37 8.97
N SER A 123 3.26 3.76 10.23
CA SER A 123 2.60 3.13 11.37
C SER A 123 1.08 3.35 11.36
N LEU A 124 0.63 4.58 11.06
CA LEU A 124 -0.80 4.88 11.00
C LEU A 124 -1.52 4.14 9.87
N VAL A 125 -0.91 4.06 8.68
CA VAL A 125 -1.47 3.29 7.55
C VAL A 125 -1.44 1.79 7.87
N HIS A 126 -0.36 1.28 8.44
CA HIS A 126 -0.27 -0.11 8.85
C HIS A 126 -1.36 -0.49 9.87
N ALA A 127 -1.54 0.34 10.90
CA ALA A 127 -2.60 0.17 11.89
C ALA A 127 -3.99 0.25 11.25
N ALA A 128 -4.24 1.22 10.36
CA ALA A 128 -5.51 1.36 9.68
C ALA A 128 -5.86 0.10 8.86
N LEU A 129 -4.89 -0.42 8.11
CA LEU A 129 -5.07 -1.65 7.33
C LEU A 129 -5.35 -2.86 8.20
N LYS A 130 -4.76 -2.96 9.40
CA LYS A 130 -4.96 -4.12 10.30
C LYS A 130 -6.23 -4.03 11.13
N LEU A 131 -6.57 -2.85 11.63
CA LEU A 131 -7.56 -2.68 12.70
C LEU A 131 -8.91 -2.15 12.21
N LEU A 132 -8.93 -1.44 11.08
CA LEU A 132 -10.17 -0.86 10.56
C LEU A 132 -10.84 -1.78 9.51
N PRO A 133 -12.18 -1.69 9.36
CA PRO A 133 -12.88 -2.18 8.18
C PRO A 133 -12.42 -1.45 6.91
N HIS A 134 -12.66 -2.03 5.74
CA HIS A 134 -12.09 -1.57 4.47
C HIS A 134 -12.53 -0.14 4.11
N ASN A 135 -13.80 0.17 4.30
CA ASN A 135 -14.35 1.51 4.06
C ASN A 135 -13.70 2.58 4.95
N PHE A 136 -13.59 2.33 6.26
CA PHE A 136 -12.99 3.23 7.23
C PHE A 136 -11.48 3.36 7.03
N ALA A 137 -10.79 2.26 6.70
CA ALA A 137 -9.36 2.30 6.36
C ALA A 137 -9.11 3.20 5.15
N LYS A 138 -9.90 3.06 4.08
CA LYS A 138 -9.79 3.88 2.87
C LYS A 138 -10.05 5.36 3.16
N GLN A 139 -11.10 5.67 3.92
CA GLN A 139 -11.43 7.05 4.32
C GLN A 139 -10.31 7.66 5.18
N PHE A 140 -9.87 6.92 6.21
CA PHE A 140 -8.83 7.33 7.14
C PHE A 140 -7.52 7.64 6.41
N ILE A 141 -7.02 6.71 5.59
CA ILE A 141 -5.79 6.89 4.81
C ILE A 141 -5.90 8.07 3.83
N THR A 142 -7.06 8.23 3.18
CA THR A 142 -7.29 9.38 2.27
C THR A 142 -7.19 10.71 3.01
N ASN A 143 -7.77 10.79 4.22
CA ASN A 143 -7.70 11.99 5.04
C ASN A 143 -6.28 12.24 5.56
N LEU A 144 -5.54 11.19 5.95
CA LEU A 144 -4.16 11.32 6.41
C LEU A 144 -3.26 11.92 5.34
N ILE A 145 -3.38 11.42 4.11
CA ILE A 145 -2.59 11.90 2.98
C ILE A 145 -2.91 13.39 2.72
N LYS A 146 -4.19 13.76 2.70
CA LYS A 146 -4.62 15.15 2.50
C LYS A 146 -4.06 16.09 3.56
N LEU A 147 -4.05 15.65 4.82
CA LEU A 147 -3.52 16.46 5.92
C LEU A 147 -2.01 16.73 5.74
N LYS A 148 -1.23 15.67 5.43
CA LYS A 148 0.22 15.79 5.25
C LYS A 148 0.61 16.62 4.03
N ASP A 149 -0.22 16.62 2.97
CA ASP A 149 -0.05 17.51 1.82
C ASP A 149 -0.23 19.00 2.19
N VAL A 150 -1.02 19.31 3.22
CA VAL A 150 -1.32 20.69 3.65
C VAL A 150 -0.35 21.20 4.72
N ASP A 151 -0.05 20.40 5.76
CA ASP A 151 0.62 20.92 6.96
C ASP A 151 2.16 20.79 6.96
N HIS A 152 2.76 20.04 6.02
CA HIS A 152 4.22 19.81 5.91
C HIS A 152 4.96 19.45 7.23
N SER A 153 4.23 19.12 8.30
CA SER A 153 4.69 18.90 9.67
C SER A 153 3.90 17.75 10.31
N ASP A 154 4.33 17.33 11.50
CA ASP A 154 3.80 16.16 12.22
C ASP A 154 2.27 16.21 12.37
N ILE A 155 1.62 15.07 12.15
CA ILE A 155 0.15 14.91 12.17
C ILE A 155 -0.35 15.21 13.60
N PRO A 156 -0.91 16.40 13.88
CA PRO A 156 -1.10 16.83 15.26
C PRO A 156 -2.46 16.42 15.82
N ASN A 157 -3.44 16.16 14.96
CA ASN A 157 -4.78 15.75 15.39
C ASN A 157 -5.41 14.77 14.38
N LEU A 158 -5.79 13.59 14.90
CA LEU A 158 -6.46 12.53 14.14
C LEU A 158 -7.97 12.44 14.45
N ASP A 159 -8.47 13.28 15.36
CA ASP A 159 -9.87 13.25 15.76
C ASP A 159 -10.79 13.63 14.59
N GLY A 160 -11.90 12.90 14.47
CA GLY A 160 -12.88 13.10 13.40
C GLY A 160 -12.53 12.45 12.06
N PHE A 161 -11.40 11.74 11.95
CA PHE A 161 -11.07 10.99 10.74
C PHE A 161 -11.97 9.75 10.57
N ILE A 162 -12.44 9.21 11.70
CA ILE A 162 -13.42 8.13 11.78
C ILE A 162 -14.67 8.71 12.44
N GLY A 163 -15.80 8.71 11.71
CA GLY A 163 -17.05 9.31 12.19
C GLY A 163 -17.72 8.54 13.33
N GLU A 164 -17.33 7.29 13.55
CA GLU A 164 -17.87 6.42 14.59
C GLU A 164 -16.96 6.38 15.83
N GLU A 165 -17.45 6.94 16.95
CA GLU A 165 -16.66 7.16 18.17
C GLU A 165 -16.18 5.85 18.83
N THR A 166 -16.98 4.78 18.74
CA THR A 166 -16.63 3.45 19.27
C THR A 166 -15.45 2.84 18.53
N ILE A 167 -15.49 2.86 17.19
CA ILE A 167 -14.40 2.39 16.32
C ILE A 167 -13.15 3.25 16.56
N TRP A 168 -13.30 4.57 16.68
CA TRP A 168 -12.20 5.48 16.96
C TRP A 168 -11.47 5.16 18.27
N LYS A 169 -12.23 4.97 19.36
CA LYS A 169 -11.67 4.60 20.68
C LYS A 169 -10.94 3.27 20.64
N HIS A 170 -11.54 2.27 19.98
CA HIS A 170 -10.94 0.95 19.81
C HIS A 170 -9.62 1.05 19.03
N PHE A 171 -9.65 1.70 17.86
CA PHE A 171 -8.49 1.92 17.01
C PHE A 171 -7.34 2.62 17.75
N ASN A 172 -7.62 3.71 18.46
CA ASN A 172 -6.60 4.44 19.21
C ASN A 172 -5.98 3.63 20.34
N LYS A 173 -6.75 2.77 21.00
CA LYS A 173 -6.24 1.88 22.04
C LYS A 173 -5.35 0.80 21.44
N GLU A 174 -5.81 0.13 20.39
CA GLU A 174 -5.12 -1.03 19.82
C GLU A 174 -3.89 -0.65 19.00
N ARG A 175 -3.91 0.47 18.27
CA ARG A 175 -2.76 0.91 17.47
C ARG A 175 -1.50 1.17 18.32
N MET A 176 -1.66 1.53 19.59
CA MET A 176 -0.55 1.78 20.52
C MET A 176 0.13 0.49 20.99
N ILE A 177 -0.56 -0.65 20.84
CA ILE A 177 -0.09 -1.98 21.23
C ILE A 177 0.45 -2.74 20.00
N LEU A 178 0.07 -2.31 18.80
CA LEU A 178 0.49 -2.93 17.55
C LEU A 178 2.01 -2.79 17.36
N GLY A 179 2.69 -3.94 17.28
CA GLY A 179 4.13 -3.99 17.05
C GLY A 179 4.53 -3.60 15.63
N CYS A 180 5.80 -3.23 15.45
CA CYS A 180 6.34 -2.83 14.14
C CYS A 180 6.84 -4.01 13.29
N ASP A 181 6.71 -5.25 13.79
CA ASP A 181 7.30 -6.44 13.14
C ASP A 181 6.84 -6.64 11.70
N GLN A 182 5.58 -6.29 11.38
CA GLN A 182 5.10 -6.41 10.01
C GLN A 182 5.74 -5.36 9.08
N ILE A 183 5.88 -4.11 9.53
CA ILE A 183 6.56 -3.07 8.75
C ILE A 183 8.01 -3.50 8.46
N LYS A 184 8.68 -4.13 9.44
CA LYS A 184 10.02 -4.69 9.24
C LYS A 184 10.04 -5.86 8.26
N LYS A 185 9.03 -6.74 8.28
CA LYS A 185 8.89 -7.83 7.29
C LYS A 185 8.67 -7.28 5.89
N ASP A 186 7.89 -6.22 5.76
CA ASP A 186 7.56 -5.58 4.48
C ASP A 186 8.76 -4.84 3.84
N SER A 187 9.75 -4.46 4.65
CA SER A 187 11.01 -3.82 4.21
C SER A 187 12.08 -4.78 3.67
N LEU A 188 11.93 -6.09 3.90
CA LEU A 188 12.96 -7.11 3.62
C LEU A 188 12.96 -7.64 2.18
#